data_AF-A0A938F616-F1
#
_entry.id   AF-A0A938F616-F1
#
_cell.length_a   1.000
_cell.length_b   1.000
_cell.length_c   1.000
_cell.angle_alpha   90.00
_cell.angle_beta   90.00
_cell.angle_gamma   90.00
#
_symmetry.space_group_name_H-M   'P 1'
#
loop_
_entity.id
_entity.type
_entity.pdbx_description
1 polymer ?
#
loop_
_entity_poly.entity_id
_entity_poly.type
_entity_poly.pdbx_seq_one_letter_code
_entity_poly.pdbx_strand_id
1 'polypeptide(L)'
;MRVWIDQDLCTGDGLCVDHCPDVFVQLEDGIAYVAELGVILNDPGGSGSLADVPDRHLQSVVEAADVCPGECIFIEMDATVHAEQLPLFA
;
A
#
# COMPACT_ATOMS: atom_id res chain seq x y z
N MET A 1 -3.63 -8.24 1.47
CA MET A 1 -2.82 -7.55 0.45
C MET A 1 -1.84 -6.64 1.17
N ARG A 2 -0.66 -6.47 0.59
CA ARG A 2 0.37 -5.58 1.13
C ARG A 2 0.71 -4.51 0.12
N VAL A 3 1.19 -3.38 0.60
CA VAL A 3 1.54 -2.24 -0.25
C VAL A 3 2.87 -1.62 0.19
N TRP A 4 3.63 -1.11 -0.77
CA TRP A 4 4.84 -0.32 -0.55
C TRP A 4 4.95 0.80 -1.59
N ILE A 5 5.79 1.81 -1.31
CA ILE A 5 6.07 2.92 -2.22
C ILE A 5 7.53 2.88 -2.67
N ASP A 6 7.75 2.94 -3.97
CA ASP A 6 9.06 3.19 -4.56
C ASP A 6 9.43 4.67 -4.45
N GLN A 7 10.45 4.97 -3.66
CA GLN A 7 10.88 6.35 -3.41
C GLN A 7 11.65 6.98 -4.55
N ASP A 8 12.23 6.18 -5.45
CA ASP A 8 12.91 6.72 -6.63
C ASP A 8 11.90 7.19 -7.69
N LEU A 9 10.68 6.67 -7.65
CA LEU A 9 9.58 7.04 -8.55
C LEU A 9 8.62 8.07 -7.95
N CYS A 10 8.62 8.24 -6.62
CA CYS A 10 7.71 9.16 -5.95
C CYS A 10 8.01 10.62 -6.36
N THR A 11 7.01 11.30 -6.92
CA THR A 11 7.10 12.71 -7.32
C THR A 11 6.64 13.70 -6.24
N GLY A 12 6.15 13.20 -5.10
CA GLY A 12 5.71 14.02 -3.98
C GLY A 12 4.36 14.71 -4.17
N ASP A 13 3.48 14.20 -5.06
CA ASP A 13 2.21 14.86 -5.41
C ASP A 13 1.13 14.78 -4.29
N GLY A 14 1.29 13.86 -3.34
CA GLY A 14 0.41 13.77 -2.16
C GLY A 14 -0.93 13.06 -2.36
N LEU A 15 -1.33 12.72 -3.60
CA LEU A 15 -2.62 12.09 -3.89
C LEU A 15 -2.85 10.77 -3.13
N CYS A 16 -1.81 9.98 -2.89
CA CYS A 16 -1.93 8.77 -2.09
C CYS A 16 -2.46 9.04 -0.67
N VAL A 17 -2.01 10.13 -0.04
CA VAL A 17 -2.46 10.56 1.29
C VAL A 17 -3.90 11.05 1.23
N ASP A 18 -4.30 11.76 0.18
CA ASP A 18 -5.69 12.20 -0.01
C ASP A 18 -6.66 11.02 -0.16
N HIS A 19 -6.23 9.96 -0.84
CA HIS A 19 -7.05 8.76 -1.08
C HIS A 19 -7.11 7.83 0.14
N CYS A 20 -6.01 7.64 0.87
CA CYS A 20 -5.96 6.71 2.00
C CYS A 20 -4.94 7.12 3.07
N PRO A 21 -5.24 8.13 3.91
CA PRO A 21 -4.31 8.67 4.91
C PRO A 21 -3.98 7.69 6.04
N ASP A 22 -4.78 6.63 6.21
CA ASP A 22 -4.52 5.55 7.18
C ASP A 22 -3.40 4.61 6.73
N VAL A 23 -3.07 4.59 5.42
CA VAL A 23 -2.08 3.69 4.81
C VAL A 23 -0.90 4.47 4.23
N PHE A 24 -1.09 5.71 3.82
CA PHE A 24 -0.05 6.53 3.22
C PHE A 24 0.24 7.78 4.04
N VAL A 25 1.51 8.15 4.11
CA VAL A 25 1.98 9.35 4.78
C VAL A 25 3.05 10.00 3.93
N GLN A 26 3.03 11.32 3.80
CA GLN A 26 4.13 12.07 3.19
C GLN A 26 4.95 12.73 4.30
N LEU A 27 6.26 12.52 4.28
CA LEU A 27 7.16 13.10 5.28
C LEU A 27 7.71 14.45 4.82
N GLU A 28 8.49 15.08 5.69
CA GLU A 28 9.08 16.42 5.46
C GLU A 28 10.11 16.45 4.33
N ASP A 29 10.61 15.28 3.89
CA ASP A 29 11.46 15.12 2.71
C ASP A 29 10.69 15.24 1.39
N GLY A 30 9.36 15.31 1.44
CA GLY A 30 8.50 15.50 0.29
C GLY A 30 8.16 14.21 -0.46
N ILE A 31 8.50 13.04 0.08
CA ILE A 31 8.13 11.74 -0.52
C ILE A 31 7.22 10.93 0.41
N ALA A 32 6.46 10.01 -0.19
CA ALA A 32 5.39 9.29 0.50
C ALA A 32 5.84 7.89 0.93
N TYR A 33 5.44 7.47 2.12
CA TYR A 33 5.72 6.16 2.71
C TYR A 33 4.40 5.46 3.04
N VAL A 34 4.48 4.16 3.31
CA VAL A 34 3.36 3.42 3.86
C VAL A 34 3.39 3.45 5.39
N ALA A 35 2.20 3.37 6.00
CA ALA A 35 2.02 3.26 7.42
C ALA A 35 1.17 2.02 7.75
N GLU A 36 1.57 1.33 8.81
CA GLU A 36 0.85 0.19 9.35
C GLU A 36 0.55 0.47 10.82
N LEU A 37 -0.73 0.45 11.20
CA LEU A 37 -1.17 0.69 12.58
C LEU A 37 -0.60 1.99 13.18
N GLY A 38 -0.47 3.03 12.35
CA GLY A 38 0.10 4.33 12.74
C GLY A 38 1.63 4.37 12.82
N VAL A 39 2.31 3.26 12.50
CA VAL A 39 3.77 3.21 12.40
C VAL A 39 4.17 3.44 10.95
N ILE A 40 5.00 4.46 10.74
CA ILE A 40 5.54 4.80 9.42
C ILE A 40 6.67 3.83 9.09
N LEU A 41 6.61 3.19 7.92
CA LEU A 41 7.61 2.22 7.48
C LEU A 41 8.61 2.90 6.52
N ASN A 42 9.46 3.78 7.06
CA ASN A 42 10.44 4.56 6.29
C ASN A 42 11.89 4.09 6.42
N ASP A 43 12.14 3.05 7.22
CA ASP A 43 13.46 2.43 7.37
C ASP A 43 13.28 0.89 7.29
N PRO A 44 13.67 0.25 6.18
CA PRO A 44 14.46 0.79 5.06
C PRO A 44 13.67 1.60 4.01
N GLY A 45 12.34 1.60 4.05
CA GLY A 45 11.49 2.12 2.96
C GLY A 45 11.43 1.16 1.76
N GLY A 46 10.81 1.60 0.67
CA GLY A 46 10.75 0.82 -0.58
C GLY A 46 10.12 -0.57 -0.40
N SER A 47 10.55 -1.52 -1.22
CA SER A 47 10.12 -2.93 -1.12
C SER A 47 10.61 -3.64 0.14
N GLY A 48 11.42 -2.99 0.99
CA GLY A 48 11.81 -3.50 2.30
C GLY A 48 10.82 -3.14 3.42
N SER A 49 9.84 -2.29 3.12
CA SER A 49 8.89 -1.73 4.08
C SER A 49 7.46 -1.85 3.56
N LEU A 50 6.90 -3.06 3.61
CA LEU A 50 5.52 -3.32 3.21
C LEU A 50 4.57 -3.16 4.40
N ALA A 51 3.42 -2.54 4.16
CA ALA A 51 2.32 -2.46 5.12
C ALA A 51 1.20 -3.44 4.77
N ASP A 52 0.66 -4.14 5.76
CA ASP A 52 -0.61 -4.86 5.62
C ASP A 52 -1.78 -3.88 5.53
N VAL A 53 -2.61 -4.07 4.50
CA VAL A 53 -3.76 -3.21 4.23
C VAL A 53 -5.03 -3.87 4.80
N PRO A 54 -5.73 -3.23 5.76
CA PRO A 54 -7.02 -3.73 6.24
C PRO A 54 -8.06 -3.77 5.12
N ASP A 55 -8.96 -4.76 5.16
CA ASP A 55 -9.98 -4.99 4.11
C ASP A 55 -10.81 -3.75 3.75
N ARG A 56 -11.06 -2.86 4.72
CA ARG A 56 -11.80 -1.61 4.50
C ARG A 56 -11.08 -0.59 3.61
N HIS A 57 -9.77 -0.73 3.42
CA HIS A 57 -8.90 0.18 2.67
C HIS A 57 -8.43 -0.39 1.32
N LEU A 58 -8.79 -1.62 0.97
CA LEU A 58 -8.31 -2.27 -0.27
C LEU A 58 -8.64 -1.43 -1.50
N GLN A 59 -9.90 -0.98 -1.62
CA GLN A 59 -10.34 -0.17 -2.76
C GLN A 59 -9.62 1.19 -2.80
N SER A 60 -9.49 1.86 -1.66
CA SER A 60 -8.80 3.15 -1.57
C SER A 60 -7.31 3.05 -1.95
N VAL A 61 -6.65 1.95 -1.60
CA VAL A 61 -5.25 1.70 -1.99
C VAL A 61 -5.12 1.42 -3.49
N VAL A 62 -6.06 0.67 -4.08
CA VAL A 62 -6.08 0.45 -5.53
C VAL A 62 -6.30 1.77 -6.28
N GLU A 63 -7.28 2.57 -5.86
CA GLU A 63 -7.55 3.89 -6.46
C GLU A 63 -6.36 4.84 -6.32
N ALA A 64 -5.68 4.84 -5.16
CA ALA A 64 -4.47 5.61 -4.95
C ALA A 64 -3.36 5.20 -5.92
N ALA A 65 -3.19 3.91 -6.19
CA ALA A 65 -2.23 3.40 -7.16
C ALA A 65 -2.59 3.83 -8.59
N ASP A 66 -3.85 3.69 -8.99
CA ASP A 66 -4.34 4.02 -10.35
C ASP A 66 -4.18 5.51 -10.70
N VAL A 67 -4.29 6.40 -9.71
CA VAL A 67 -4.19 7.85 -9.92
C VAL A 67 -2.82 8.43 -9.59
N CYS A 68 -1.87 7.60 -9.14
CA CYS A 68 -0.53 8.05 -8.76
C CYS A 68 0.27 8.53 -9.98
N PRO A 69 0.66 9.81 -10.09
CA PRO A 69 1.36 10.33 -11.26
C PRO A 69 2.75 9.71 -11.46
N GLY A 70 3.40 9.32 -10.37
CA GLY A 70 4.71 8.67 -10.39
C GLY A 70 4.65 7.15 -10.59
N GLU A 71 3.45 6.56 -10.63
CA GLU A 71 3.25 5.10 -10.68
C GLU A 71 4.09 4.36 -9.62
N CYS A 72 4.24 4.96 -8.43
CA CYS A 72 5.20 4.53 -7.42
C CYS A 72 4.62 3.60 -6.35
N ILE A 73 3.32 3.25 -6.43
CA ILE A 73 2.64 2.41 -5.44
C ILE A 73 2.56 0.97 -5.96
N PHE A 74 3.13 0.04 -5.21
CA PHE A 74 3.18 -1.37 -5.58
C PHE A 74 2.35 -2.21 -4.62
N ILE A 75 1.49 -3.06 -5.18
CA ILE A 75 0.56 -3.91 -4.44
C ILE A 75 0.96 -5.38 -4.58
N GLU A 76 1.11 -6.06 -3.46
CA GLU A 76 1.25 -7.52 -3.39
C GLU A 76 -0.06 -8.17 -2.98
N MET A 77 -0.58 -9.05 -3.83
CA MET A 77 -1.73 -9.89 -3.52
C MET A 77 -1.27 -11.17 -2.81
N ASP A 78 -1.93 -11.50 -1.69
CA ASP A 78 -1.69 -12.77 -1.01
C ASP A 78 -2.29 -13.92 -1.85
N ALA A 79 -1.49 -14.96 -2.10
CA ALA A 79 -1.86 -16.09 -2.97
C ALA A 79 -2.97 -17.02 -2.38
N THR A 80 -3.59 -16.66 -1.26
CA THR A 80 -4.40 -17.57 -0.44
C THR A 80 -5.92 -17.46 -0.66
N VAL A 81 -6.40 -16.80 -1.71
CA VAL A 81 -7.85 -16.66 -1.98
C VAL A 81 -8.57 -17.92 -2.52
N HIS A 82 -7.96 -19.12 -2.49
CA HIS A 82 -8.62 -20.35 -2.96
C HIS A 82 -8.48 -21.61 -2.06
N ALA A 83 -8.05 -21.49 -0.80
CA ALA A 83 -7.92 -22.67 0.06
C ALA A 83 -9.24 -23.13 0.75
N GLU A 84 -10.32 -22.34 0.72
CA GLU A 84 -11.55 -22.62 1.51
C GLU A 84 -12.76 -23.10 0.69
N GLN A 85 -12.59 -23.46 -0.59
CA GLN A 85 -13.68 -23.99 -1.43
C GLN A 85 -13.56 -25.47 -1.79
N LEU A 86 -12.78 -26.26 -1.04
CA LEU A 86 -12.90 -27.71 -1.12
C LEU A 86 -14.19 -28.15 -0.39
N PRO A 87 -15.21 -28.69 -1.08
CA PRO A 87 -16.43 -29.11 -0.43
C PRO A 87 -16.11 -30.28 0.51
N LEU A 88 -16.47 -30.14 1.78
CA LEU A 88 -16.45 -31.20 2.79
C LEU A 88 -17.55 -32.22 2.52
N PHE A 89 -17.52 -32.92 1.38
CA PHE A 89 -18.33 -34.11 1.13
C PHE A 89 -17.60 -35.03 0.13
N ALA A 90 -16.79 -35.95 0.66
CA ALA A 90 -16.38 -37.19 0.00
C ALA A 90 -16.41 -38.31 1.03
#